data_AF-A0A3D1R2W5-F1
#
_entry.id   AF-A0A3D1R2W5-F1
#
_cell.length_a   1.000
_cell.length_b   1.000
_cell.length_c   1.000
_cell.angle_alpha   90.00
_cell.angle_beta   90.00
_cell.angle_gamma   90.00
#
_symmetry.space_group_name_H-M   'P 1'
#
loop_
_entity.id
_entity.type
_entity.pdbx_description
1 polymer ?
#
loop_
_entity_poly.entity_id
_entity_poly.type
_entity_poly.pdbx_seq_one_letter_code
_entity_poly.pdbx_strand_id
1 'polypeptide(L)'
;MKARRLSEARDFVGSPEFVSWWESLVKVRTERDEARERHDELLSQAMLMDFRAELTQKYAIDTLYRAGDLEDEAAQMMVEAQQVENDSLKTVADFEEQRYRVSENWFRSCALEKRLEELGDKRLEAERRLAIAEGALKRDVELEVARLGAEEKRQEKLLGQATQEKEREERVKEKLWQEAERAWTRSMELSLLIAEHKVRGRKVRLEAERLFKQAEERKQRAVKLRAEADAAAQERETAEKKAAEVLARIREFGCALGEEHLYFRQKDNQRRAWCVPLVEDAESYNIEIKPLTVYSIDHKRGVEFIEPAVEVAESEEEGDRRFEEYFLKGRQGRVREGDERKSA
;
A
#
# COMPACT_ATOMS: atom_id res chain seq x y z
N MET A 1 -16.17 -41.16 44.82
CA MET A 1 -15.55 -40.20 45.75
C MET A 1 -15.51 -40.82 47.14
N LYS A 2 -14.33 -41.04 47.72
CA LYS A 2 -14.13 -41.55 49.09
C LYS A 2 -14.43 -40.43 50.10
N ALA A 3 -15.06 -40.79 51.22
CA ALA A 3 -15.24 -39.86 52.33
C ALA A 3 -13.97 -39.80 53.17
N ARG A 4 -13.49 -38.59 53.50
CA ARG A 4 -12.26 -38.36 54.28
C ARG A 4 -12.50 -37.37 55.42
N ARG A 5 -11.78 -37.55 56.53
CA ARG A 5 -11.59 -36.51 57.56
C ARG A 5 -10.59 -35.45 57.07
N LEU A 6 -10.56 -34.28 57.73
CA LEU A 6 -9.63 -33.21 57.34
C LEU A 6 -8.15 -33.65 57.47
N SER A 7 -7.79 -34.35 58.55
CA SER A 7 -6.46 -34.93 58.73
C SER A 7 -6.12 -35.91 57.60
N GLU A 8 -7.02 -36.84 57.27
CA GLU A 8 -6.85 -37.81 56.17
C GLU A 8 -6.73 -37.15 54.78
N ALA A 9 -7.32 -35.97 54.60
CA ALA A 9 -7.18 -35.18 53.37
C ALA A 9 -5.84 -34.43 53.33
N ARG A 10 -5.41 -33.82 54.44
CA ARG A 10 -4.10 -33.16 54.56
C ARG A 10 -2.95 -34.15 54.41
N ASP A 11 -3.01 -35.29 55.09
CA ASP A 11 -2.00 -36.36 55.01
C ASP A 11 -1.88 -36.91 53.59
N PHE A 12 -3.00 -37.00 52.87
CA PHE A 12 -3.02 -37.43 51.49
C PHE A 12 -2.38 -36.42 50.56
N VAL A 13 -2.74 -35.14 50.69
CA VAL A 13 -2.16 -34.07 49.86
C VAL A 13 -0.68 -33.89 50.15
N GLY A 14 -0.24 -34.14 51.39
CA GLY A 14 1.17 -34.17 51.78
C GLY A 14 1.88 -35.49 51.47
N SER A 15 1.19 -36.51 50.93
CA SER A 15 1.81 -37.80 50.66
C SER A 15 2.81 -37.69 49.51
N PRO A 16 3.96 -38.41 49.57
CA PRO A 16 4.98 -38.31 48.53
C PRO A 16 4.47 -38.74 47.15
N GLU A 17 3.55 -39.72 47.10
CA GLU A 17 2.92 -40.17 45.87
C GLU A 17 2.06 -39.07 45.21
N PHE A 18 1.26 -38.35 46.01
CA PHE A 18 0.42 -37.27 45.50
C PHE A 18 1.24 -36.05 45.08
N VAL A 19 2.24 -35.68 45.89
CA VAL A 19 3.14 -34.56 45.57
C VAL A 19 3.88 -34.85 44.26
N SER A 20 4.43 -36.06 44.08
CA SER A 20 5.08 -36.46 42.83
C SER A 20 4.14 -36.42 41.62
N TRP A 21 2.89 -36.85 41.80
CA TRP A 21 1.87 -36.73 40.76
C TRP A 21 1.56 -35.26 40.42
N TRP A 22 1.40 -34.40 41.43
CA TRP A 22 1.12 -32.98 41.24
C TRP A 22 2.27 -32.29 40.52
N GLU A 23 3.52 -32.58 40.89
CA GLU A 23 4.70 -32.03 40.23
C GLU A 23 4.75 -32.45 38.75
N SER A 24 4.42 -33.71 38.47
CA SER A 24 4.28 -34.19 37.10
C SER A 24 3.15 -33.48 36.36
N LEU A 25 2.03 -33.18 37.00
CA LEU A 25 0.92 -32.47 36.40
C LEU A 25 1.31 -31.02 36.06
N VAL A 26 1.95 -30.32 37.00
CA VAL A 26 2.42 -28.95 36.78
C VAL A 26 3.40 -28.90 35.62
N LYS A 27 4.41 -29.79 35.61
CA LYS A 27 5.37 -29.87 34.52
C LYS A 27 4.68 -30.06 33.16
N VAL A 28 3.73 -30.99 33.06
CA VAL A 28 3.04 -31.27 31.80
C VAL A 28 2.09 -30.14 31.40
N ARG A 29 1.49 -29.42 32.35
CA ARG A 29 0.70 -28.20 32.07
C ARG A 29 1.58 -27.08 31.53
N THR A 30 2.75 -26.86 32.11
CA THR A 30 3.73 -25.90 31.58
C THR A 30 4.17 -26.28 30.16
N GLU A 31 4.52 -27.54 29.91
CA GLU A 31 4.85 -28.04 28.57
C GLU A 31 3.70 -27.81 27.56
N ARG A 32 2.44 -28.01 27.98
CA ARG A 32 1.24 -27.76 27.17
C ARG A 32 1.07 -26.27 26.85
N ASP A 33 1.23 -25.41 27.85
CA ASP A 33 1.01 -23.97 27.69
C ASP A 33 2.11 -23.37 26.80
N GLU A 34 3.37 -23.78 26.97
CA GLU A 34 4.47 -23.42 26.07
C GLU A 34 4.24 -23.90 24.62
N ALA A 35 3.74 -25.13 24.44
CA ALA A 35 3.42 -25.65 23.11
C ALA A 35 2.28 -24.87 22.44
N ARG A 36 1.28 -24.45 23.22
CA ARG A 36 0.18 -23.61 22.75
C ARG A 36 0.66 -22.23 22.34
N GLU A 37 1.45 -21.56 23.18
CA GLU A 37 2.01 -20.24 22.87
C GLU A 37 2.87 -20.28 21.61
N ARG A 38 3.74 -21.28 21.47
CA ARG A 38 4.58 -21.46 20.27
C ARG A 38 3.74 -21.66 19.01
N HIS A 39 2.70 -22.49 19.08
CA HIS A 39 1.77 -22.70 17.96
C HIS A 39 1.09 -21.38 17.56
N ASP A 40 0.54 -20.65 18.53
CA ASP A 40 -0.21 -19.42 18.28
C ASP A 40 0.73 -18.32 17.73
N GLU A 41 1.97 -18.25 18.22
CA GLU A 41 3.02 -17.36 17.69
C GLU A 41 3.33 -17.68 16.23
N LEU A 42 3.70 -18.93 15.90
CA LEU A 42 4.04 -19.34 14.53
C LEU A 42 2.90 -19.09 13.55
N LEU A 43 1.67 -19.40 13.97
CA LEU A 43 0.48 -19.18 13.16
C LEU A 43 0.25 -17.69 12.90
N SER A 44 0.43 -16.82 13.89
CA SER A 44 0.33 -15.37 13.72
C SER A 44 1.40 -14.82 12.78
N GLN A 45 2.64 -15.31 12.88
CA GLN A 45 3.75 -14.92 12.01
C GLN A 45 3.49 -15.37 10.55
N ALA A 46 2.97 -16.57 10.36
CA ALA A 46 2.59 -17.10 9.05
C ALA A 46 1.53 -16.20 8.39
N MET A 47 0.43 -15.88 9.09
CA MET A 47 -0.64 -15.02 8.58
C MET A 47 -0.13 -13.62 8.19
N LEU A 48 0.72 -13.01 9.04
CA LEU A 48 1.31 -11.71 8.74
C LEU A 48 2.22 -11.77 7.51
N MET A 49 2.96 -12.86 7.33
CA MET A 49 3.84 -13.03 6.18
C MET A 49 3.04 -13.21 4.88
N ASP A 50 1.93 -13.96 4.91
CA ASP A 50 1.00 -14.08 3.79
C ASP A 50 0.42 -12.72 3.39
N PHE A 51 -0.09 -11.96 4.36
CA PHE A 51 -0.63 -10.62 4.09
C PHE A 51 0.41 -9.69 3.45
N ARG A 52 1.65 -9.71 3.97
CA ARG A 52 2.76 -8.93 3.38
C ARG A 52 3.08 -9.38 1.97
N ALA A 53 3.02 -10.68 1.69
CA ALA A 53 3.25 -11.22 0.36
C ALA A 53 2.18 -10.74 -0.63
N GLU A 54 0.90 -10.82 -0.26
CA GLU A 54 -0.23 -10.34 -1.07
C GLU A 54 -0.15 -8.84 -1.34
N LEU A 55 0.13 -8.04 -0.32
CA LEU A 55 0.29 -6.59 -0.47
C LEU A 55 1.43 -6.26 -1.44
N THR A 56 2.55 -6.97 -1.33
CA THR A 56 3.70 -6.79 -2.23
C THR A 56 3.37 -7.19 -3.67
N GLN A 57 2.65 -8.31 -3.84
CA GLN A 57 2.20 -8.75 -5.15
C GLN A 57 1.27 -7.71 -5.79
N LYS A 58 0.36 -7.11 -5.03
CA LYS A 58 -0.49 -6.03 -5.52
C LYS A 58 0.33 -4.83 -5.98
N TYR A 59 1.30 -4.39 -5.19
CA TYR A 59 2.20 -3.32 -5.62
C TYR A 59 3.01 -3.69 -6.87
N ALA A 60 3.45 -4.94 -7.00
CA ALA A 60 4.14 -5.42 -8.19
C ALA A 60 3.26 -5.30 -9.45
N ILE A 61 1.98 -5.67 -9.34
CA ILE A 61 0.97 -5.55 -10.40
C ILE A 61 0.76 -4.08 -10.77
N ASP A 62 0.53 -3.19 -9.80
CA ASP A 62 0.34 -1.76 -10.05
C ASP A 62 1.58 -1.14 -10.74
N THR A 63 2.77 -1.58 -10.33
CA THR A 63 4.04 -1.14 -10.94
C THR A 63 4.18 -1.65 -12.37
N LEU A 64 3.75 -2.89 -12.63
CA LEU A 64 3.74 -3.45 -13.97
C LEU A 64 2.79 -2.70 -14.91
N TYR A 65 1.61 -2.28 -14.42
CA TYR A 65 0.70 -1.45 -15.20
C TYR A 65 1.33 -0.12 -15.59
N ARG A 66 2.02 0.56 -14.67
CA ARG A 66 2.75 1.80 -14.97
C ARG A 66 3.84 1.59 -16.02
N ALA A 67 4.48 0.42 -16.05
CA ALA A 67 5.43 0.10 -17.11
C ALA A 67 4.72 -0.04 -18.46
N GLY A 68 3.54 -0.66 -18.48
CA GLY A 68 2.67 -0.76 -19.65
C GLY A 68 2.24 0.61 -20.18
N ASP A 69 1.81 1.52 -19.30
CA ASP A 69 1.42 2.89 -19.69
C ASP A 69 2.56 3.61 -20.42
N LEU A 70 3.80 3.47 -19.95
CA LEU A 70 4.98 4.04 -20.61
C LEU A 70 5.29 3.40 -21.97
N GLU A 71 5.05 2.10 -22.12
CA GLU A 71 5.21 1.38 -23.38
C GLU A 71 4.14 1.81 -24.40
N ASP A 72 2.90 1.99 -23.95
CA ASP A 72 1.77 2.46 -24.77
C ASP A 72 1.97 3.91 -25.22
N GLU A 73 2.40 4.81 -24.32
CA GLU A 73 2.77 6.19 -24.67
C GLU A 73 3.89 6.22 -25.72
N ALA A 74 4.93 5.40 -25.56
CA ALA A 74 6.01 5.29 -26.54
C ALA A 74 5.52 4.77 -27.89
N ALA A 75 4.56 3.84 -27.90
CA ALA A 75 3.95 3.32 -29.13
C ALA A 75 3.11 4.39 -29.84
N GLN A 76 2.32 5.17 -29.10
CA GLN A 76 1.55 6.29 -29.66
C GLN A 76 2.46 7.36 -30.27
N MET A 77 3.51 7.76 -29.56
CA MET A 77 4.51 8.70 -30.08
C MET A 77 5.21 8.16 -31.33
N MET A 78 5.43 6.85 -31.42
CA MET A 78 6.04 6.23 -32.60
C MET A 78 5.15 6.33 -33.84
N VAL A 79 3.84 6.17 -33.67
CA VAL A 79 2.87 6.38 -34.76
C VAL A 79 2.86 7.85 -35.18
N GLU A 80 2.84 8.79 -34.22
CA GLU A 80 2.91 10.23 -34.51
C GLU A 80 4.21 10.58 -35.25
N ALA A 81 5.36 10.07 -34.81
CA ALA A 81 6.65 10.33 -35.44
C ALA A 81 6.67 9.87 -36.89
N GLN A 82 6.15 8.66 -37.16
CA GLN A 82 6.06 8.13 -38.52
C GLN A 82 5.13 8.96 -39.40
N GLN A 83 4.02 9.45 -38.86
CA GLN A 83 3.13 10.34 -39.59
C GLN A 83 3.80 11.68 -39.93
N VAL A 84 4.47 12.30 -38.95
CA VAL A 84 5.23 13.55 -39.16
C VAL A 84 6.35 13.36 -40.19
N GLU A 85 7.05 12.22 -40.17
CA GLU A 85 8.07 11.91 -41.17
C GLU A 85 7.47 11.80 -42.58
N ASN A 86 6.36 11.06 -42.74
CA ASN A 86 5.67 10.95 -44.02
C ASN A 86 5.19 12.31 -44.55
N ASP A 87 4.61 13.13 -43.68
CA ASP A 87 4.14 14.48 -44.02
C ASP A 87 5.32 15.41 -44.37
N SER A 88 6.48 15.24 -43.71
CA SER A 88 7.70 15.99 -44.03
C SER A 88 8.21 15.67 -45.44
N LEU A 89 8.16 14.40 -45.86
CA LEU A 89 8.59 14.00 -47.21
C LEU A 89 7.72 14.63 -48.29
N LYS A 90 6.40 14.69 -48.04
CA LYS A 90 5.48 15.39 -48.93
C LYS A 90 5.78 16.89 -48.99
N THR A 91 6.01 17.52 -47.83
CA THR A 91 6.33 18.95 -47.75
C THR A 91 7.63 19.29 -48.49
N VAL A 92 8.64 18.42 -48.41
CA VAL A 92 9.90 18.57 -49.15
C VAL A 92 9.68 18.41 -50.66
N ALA A 93 8.83 17.48 -51.09
CA ALA A 93 8.49 17.35 -52.51
C ALA A 93 7.80 18.60 -53.06
N ASP A 94 6.84 19.16 -52.31
CA ASP A 94 6.15 20.40 -52.65
C ASP A 94 7.13 21.59 -52.67
N PHE A 95 8.07 21.64 -51.72
CA PHE A 95 9.16 22.63 -51.70
C PHE A 95 10.04 22.54 -52.96
N GLU A 96 10.42 21.33 -53.36
CA GLU A 96 11.27 21.11 -54.54
C GLU A 96 10.55 21.56 -55.82
N GLU A 97 9.28 21.20 -55.99
CA GLU A 97 8.46 21.69 -57.11
C GLU A 97 8.41 23.23 -57.12
N GLN A 98 8.18 23.83 -55.95
CA GLN A 98 8.12 25.27 -55.78
C GLN A 98 9.47 25.94 -56.09
N ARG A 99 10.59 25.31 -55.71
CA ARG A 99 11.95 25.77 -56.01
C ARG A 99 12.21 25.80 -57.52
N TYR A 100 11.71 24.82 -58.26
CA TYR A 100 11.77 24.83 -59.73
C TYR A 100 10.97 26.00 -60.32
N ARG A 101 9.73 26.23 -59.86
CA ARG A 101 8.89 27.36 -60.31
C ARG A 101 9.54 28.72 -60.06
N VAL A 102 10.15 28.92 -58.89
CA VAL A 102 10.90 30.15 -58.57
C VAL A 102 12.07 30.32 -59.54
N SER A 103 12.77 29.24 -59.87
CA SER A 103 13.88 29.26 -60.82
C SER A 103 13.41 29.63 -62.23
N GLU A 104 12.29 29.07 -62.70
CA GLU A 104 11.68 29.43 -64.00
C GLU A 104 11.29 30.91 -64.06
N ASN A 105 10.65 31.43 -63.00
CA ASN A 105 10.29 32.84 -62.91
C ASN A 105 11.52 33.76 -62.85
N TRP A 106 12.60 33.31 -62.21
CA TRP A 106 13.88 34.02 -62.21
C TRP A 106 14.48 34.09 -63.62
N PHE A 107 14.54 32.97 -64.36
CA PHE A 107 15.00 32.97 -65.75
C PHE A 107 14.16 33.88 -66.64
N ARG A 108 12.82 33.88 -66.46
CA ARG A 108 11.90 34.76 -67.18
C ARG A 108 12.17 36.24 -66.89
N SER A 109 12.40 36.60 -65.61
CA SER A 109 12.78 37.97 -65.22
C SER A 109 14.07 38.39 -65.91
N CYS A 110 15.12 37.57 -65.84
CA CYS A 110 16.41 37.88 -66.47
C CYS A 110 16.31 37.99 -68.00
N ALA A 111 15.49 37.18 -68.65
CA ALA A 111 15.24 37.30 -70.09
C ALA A 111 14.54 38.63 -70.46
N LEU A 112 13.60 39.08 -69.62
CA LEU A 112 12.92 40.37 -69.80
C LEU A 112 13.85 41.55 -69.50
N GLU A 113 14.70 41.45 -68.48
CA GLU A 113 15.76 42.44 -68.17
C GLU A 113 16.70 42.62 -69.35
N LYS A 114 17.22 41.52 -69.90
CA LYS A 114 18.08 41.56 -71.09
C LYS A 114 17.37 42.18 -72.29
N ARG A 115 16.11 41.84 -72.51
CA ARG A 115 15.32 42.40 -73.63
C ARG A 115 15.05 43.89 -73.44
N LEU A 116 14.85 44.35 -72.20
CA LEU A 116 14.70 45.75 -71.86
C LEU A 116 16.00 46.51 -72.15
N GLU A 117 17.15 45.96 -71.75
CA GLU A 117 18.48 46.50 -72.04
C GLU A 117 18.71 46.64 -73.56
N GLU A 118 18.46 45.58 -74.33
CA GLU A 118 18.58 45.61 -75.80
C GLU A 118 17.64 46.64 -76.47
N LEU A 119 16.44 46.86 -75.93
CA LEU A 119 15.51 47.88 -76.43
C LEU A 119 15.97 49.28 -76.06
N GLY A 120 16.51 49.47 -74.85
CA GLY A 120 17.12 50.73 -74.42
C GLY A 120 18.28 51.14 -75.32
N ASP A 121 19.17 50.20 -75.65
CA ASP A 121 20.28 50.43 -76.59
C ASP A 121 19.78 50.84 -77.98
N LYS A 122 18.81 50.10 -78.54
CA LYS A 122 18.21 50.40 -79.86
C LYS A 122 17.52 51.76 -79.87
N ARG A 123 16.79 52.10 -78.81
CA ARG A 123 16.13 53.40 -78.68
C ARG A 123 17.15 54.52 -78.62
N LEU A 124 18.22 54.34 -77.86
CA LEU A 124 19.31 55.31 -77.73
C LEU A 124 20.05 55.51 -79.06
N GLU A 125 20.26 54.44 -79.83
CA GLU A 125 20.77 54.53 -81.21
C GLU A 125 19.80 55.29 -82.14
N ALA A 126 18.49 55.02 -82.06
CA ALA A 126 17.48 55.71 -82.85
C ALA A 126 17.38 57.20 -82.46
N GLU A 127 17.48 57.55 -81.17
CA GLU A 127 17.55 58.92 -80.67
C GLU A 127 18.81 59.64 -81.21
N ARG A 128 19.96 58.96 -81.27
CA ARG A 128 21.18 59.51 -81.90
C ARG A 128 21.00 59.75 -83.40
N ARG A 129 20.33 58.84 -84.12
CA ARG A 129 20.01 59.03 -85.56
C ARG A 129 19.04 60.19 -85.77
N LEU A 130 18.04 60.32 -84.88
CA LEU A 130 17.07 61.40 -84.92
C LEU A 130 17.73 62.78 -84.80
N ALA A 131 18.76 62.89 -83.95
CA ALA A 131 19.50 64.13 -83.75
C ALA A 131 20.21 64.64 -85.02
N ILE A 132 20.45 63.77 -86.01
CA ILE A 132 21.17 64.08 -87.26
C ILE A 132 20.21 64.11 -88.47
N ALA A 133 18.98 63.61 -88.35
CA ALA A 133 18.04 63.46 -89.45
C ALA A 133 17.31 64.78 -89.81
N GLU A 134 17.16 65.05 -91.12
CA GLU A 134 16.44 66.21 -91.66
C GLU A 134 15.30 65.81 -92.62
N GLY A 135 14.31 66.69 -92.79
CA GLY A 135 13.22 66.50 -93.76
C GLY A 135 12.29 65.32 -93.46
N ALA A 136 11.91 64.55 -94.48
CA ALA A 136 10.99 63.41 -94.34
C ALA A 136 11.58 62.27 -93.47
N LEU A 137 12.90 62.07 -93.52
CA LEU A 137 13.62 61.06 -92.74
C LEU A 137 13.50 61.31 -91.23
N LYS A 138 13.41 62.58 -90.81
CA LYS A 138 13.25 62.95 -89.40
C LYS A 138 11.95 62.40 -88.82
N ARG A 139 10.83 62.53 -89.54
CA ARG A 139 9.51 62.03 -89.08
C ARG A 139 9.50 60.51 -88.92
N ASP A 140 10.17 59.79 -89.81
CA ASP A 140 10.25 58.33 -89.76
C ASP A 140 11.05 57.85 -88.54
N VAL A 141 12.17 58.51 -88.23
CA VAL A 141 13.00 58.19 -87.06
C VAL A 141 12.29 58.63 -85.76
N GLU A 142 11.53 59.73 -85.75
CA GLU A 142 10.68 60.12 -84.60
C GLU A 142 9.63 59.04 -84.27
N LEU A 143 8.98 58.48 -85.30
CA LEU A 143 8.03 57.39 -85.13
C LEU A 143 8.71 56.10 -84.64
N GLU A 144 9.93 55.81 -85.10
CA GLU A 144 10.74 54.68 -84.62
C GLU A 144 11.10 54.81 -83.14
N VAL A 145 11.58 55.99 -82.70
CA VAL A 145 11.88 56.27 -81.29
C VAL A 145 10.62 56.13 -80.42
N ALA A 146 9.49 56.70 -80.86
CA ALA A 146 8.23 56.59 -80.14
C ALA A 146 7.73 55.14 -80.02
N ARG A 147 7.90 54.34 -81.10
CA ARG A 147 7.57 52.91 -81.09
C ARG A 147 8.46 52.14 -80.13
N LEU A 148 9.78 52.32 -80.19
CA LEU A 148 10.74 51.66 -79.30
C LEU A 148 10.49 52.04 -77.83
N GLY A 149 10.18 53.31 -77.54
CA GLY A 149 9.81 53.75 -76.19
C GLY A 149 8.47 53.16 -75.70
N ALA A 150 7.51 52.93 -76.59
CA ALA A 150 6.28 52.23 -76.23
C ALA A 150 6.51 50.72 -75.99
N GLU A 151 7.39 50.09 -76.77
CA GLU A 151 7.79 48.69 -76.60
C GLU A 151 8.60 48.50 -75.30
N GLU A 152 9.51 49.42 -74.97
CA GLU A 152 10.27 49.43 -73.71
C GLU A 152 9.35 49.53 -72.50
N LYS A 153 8.40 50.49 -72.48
CA LYS A 153 7.40 50.60 -71.40
C LYS A 153 6.55 49.34 -71.24
N ARG A 154 6.24 48.65 -72.34
CA ARG A 154 5.53 47.35 -72.29
C ARG A 154 6.40 46.27 -71.66
N GLN A 155 7.70 46.20 -72.02
CA GLN A 155 8.63 45.25 -71.42
C GLN A 155 8.89 45.55 -69.94
N GLU A 156 9.00 46.82 -69.56
CA GLU A 156 9.16 47.24 -68.16
C GLU A 156 7.97 46.78 -67.29
N LYS A 157 6.75 46.93 -67.82
CA LYS A 157 5.55 46.41 -67.15
C LYS A 157 5.56 44.89 -67.01
N LEU A 158 5.97 44.16 -68.05
CA LEU A 158 6.07 42.70 -68.03
C LEU A 158 7.16 42.24 -67.04
N LEU A 159 8.28 42.94 -66.98
CA LEU A 159 9.34 42.69 -66.01
C LEU A 159 8.83 42.89 -64.59
N GLY A 160 8.17 44.02 -64.31
CA GLY A 160 7.58 44.28 -62.99
C GLY A 160 6.58 43.20 -62.56
N GLN A 161 5.78 42.66 -63.49
CA GLN A 161 4.90 41.52 -63.21
C GLN A 161 5.68 40.24 -62.91
N ALA A 162 6.69 39.91 -63.71
CA ALA A 162 7.52 38.72 -63.51
C ALA A 162 8.31 38.78 -62.19
N THR A 163 8.82 39.95 -61.81
CA THR A 163 9.50 40.15 -60.51
C THR A 163 8.53 39.96 -59.34
N GLN A 164 7.31 40.49 -59.42
CA GLN A 164 6.28 40.28 -58.38
C GLN A 164 5.86 38.81 -58.28
N GLU A 165 5.70 38.12 -59.40
CA GLU A 165 5.42 36.68 -59.44
C GLU A 165 6.55 35.90 -58.77
N LYS A 166 7.81 36.17 -59.15
CA LYS A 166 9.00 35.56 -58.53
C LYS A 166 9.01 35.76 -57.00
N GLU A 167 8.81 36.98 -56.52
CA GLU A 167 8.80 37.27 -55.07
C GLU A 167 7.67 36.54 -54.34
N ARG A 168 6.49 36.42 -54.95
CA ARG A 168 5.37 35.66 -54.37
C ARG A 168 5.72 34.18 -54.25
N GLU A 169 6.22 33.59 -55.33
CA GLU A 169 6.62 32.18 -55.35
C GLU A 169 7.78 31.91 -54.36
N GLU A 170 8.70 32.87 -54.19
CA GLU A 170 9.80 32.77 -53.23
C GLU A 170 9.32 32.78 -51.77
N ARG A 171 8.29 33.57 -51.45
CA ARG A 171 7.65 33.53 -50.12
C ARG A 171 6.97 32.20 -49.86
N VAL A 172 6.36 31.58 -50.87
CA VAL A 172 5.73 30.25 -50.74
C VAL A 172 6.80 29.19 -50.52
N LYS A 173 7.89 29.23 -51.30
CA LYS A 173 9.07 28.36 -51.14
C LYS A 173 9.62 28.41 -49.71
N GLU A 174 9.83 29.62 -49.19
CA GLU A 174 10.37 29.82 -47.84
C GLU A 174 9.44 29.25 -46.75
N LYS A 175 8.12 29.40 -46.91
CA LYS A 175 7.15 28.81 -45.97
C LYS A 175 7.21 27.28 -45.97
N LEU A 176 7.25 26.65 -47.15
CA LEU A 176 7.34 25.19 -47.28
C LEU A 176 8.64 24.67 -46.63
N TRP A 177 9.75 25.40 -46.78
CA TRP A 177 11.00 25.05 -46.11
C TRP A 177 10.88 25.09 -44.59
N GLN A 178 10.31 26.18 -44.05
CA GLN A 178 10.07 26.30 -42.61
C GLN A 178 9.13 25.22 -42.07
N GLU A 179 8.12 24.81 -42.85
CA GLU A 179 7.23 23.71 -42.50
C GLU A 179 7.97 22.36 -42.47
N ALA A 180 8.85 22.10 -43.44
CA ALA A 180 9.70 20.91 -43.45
C ALA A 180 10.66 20.87 -42.25
N GLU A 181 11.33 21.99 -41.93
CA GLU A 181 12.21 22.09 -40.77
C GLU A 181 11.48 21.83 -39.45
N ARG A 182 10.25 22.37 -39.30
CA ARG A 182 9.41 22.11 -38.13
C ARG A 182 9.01 20.65 -38.02
N ALA A 183 8.65 20.01 -39.13
CA ALA A 183 8.31 18.59 -39.15
C ALA A 183 9.52 17.73 -38.75
N TRP A 184 10.71 18.01 -39.28
CA TRP A 184 11.94 17.32 -38.88
C TRP A 184 12.30 17.53 -37.41
N THR A 185 12.17 18.75 -36.91
CA THR A 185 12.39 19.06 -35.48
C THR A 185 11.44 18.24 -34.62
N ARG A 186 10.15 18.19 -34.97
CA ARG A 186 9.13 17.43 -34.25
C ARG A 186 9.40 15.92 -34.30
N SER A 187 9.77 15.37 -35.45
CA SER A 187 10.13 13.94 -35.59
C SER A 187 11.35 13.59 -34.70
N MET A 188 12.36 14.46 -34.66
CA MET A 188 13.52 14.27 -33.80
C MET A 188 13.14 14.30 -32.31
N GLU A 189 12.33 15.26 -31.89
CA GLU A 189 11.82 15.34 -30.52
C GLU A 189 11.06 14.06 -30.12
N LEU A 190 10.13 13.62 -30.95
CA LEU A 190 9.36 12.40 -30.71
C LEU A 190 10.27 11.18 -30.62
N SER A 191 11.27 11.06 -31.51
CA SER A 191 12.24 9.97 -31.48
C SER A 191 13.03 9.90 -30.17
N LEU A 192 13.44 11.05 -29.64
CA LEU A 192 14.14 11.14 -28.35
C LEU A 192 13.21 10.76 -27.18
N LEU A 193 11.96 11.26 -27.19
CA LEU A 193 10.97 10.93 -26.16
C LEU A 193 10.61 9.44 -26.18
N ILE A 194 10.40 8.84 -27.34
CA ILE A 194 10.16 7.38 -27.48
C ILE A 194 11.30 6.59 -26.83
N ALA A 195 12.55 6.97 -27.10
CA ALA A 195 13.71 6.31 -26.51
C ALA A 195 13.71 6.45 -24.98
N GLU A 196 13.39 7.62 -24.46
CA GLU A 196 13.28 7.88 -23.03
C GLU A 196 12.18 7.05 -22.37
N HIS A 197 10.95 7.05 -22.92
CA HIS A 197 9.84 6.25 -22.41
C HIS A 197 10.16 4.75 -22.43
N LYS A 198 10.81 4.24 -23.49
CA LYS A 198 11.28 2.84 -23.54
C LYS A 198 12.32 2.50 -22.46
N VAL A 199 13.20 3.43 -22.11
CA VAL A 199 14.18 3.22 -21.03
C VAL A 199 13.49 3.27 -19.67
N ARG A 200 12.58 4.22 -19.46
CA ARG A 200 11.78 4.35 -18.22
C ARG A 200 10.91 3.11 -18.01
N GLY A 201 10.16 2.67 -19.03
CA GLY A 201 9.32 1.47 -18.98
C GLY A 201 10.13 0.23 -18.59
N ARG A 202 11.31 0.03 -19.19
CA ARG A 202 12.23 -1.06 -18.80
C ARG A 202 12.66 -0.99 -17.33
N LYS A 203 12.98 0.20 -16.81
CA LYS A 203 13.35 0.35 -15.38
C LYS A 203 12.18 -0.01 -14.46
N VAL A 204 10.99 0.48 -14.76
CA VAL A 204 9.78 0.21 -13.96
C VAL A 204 9.41 -1.27 -14.03
N ARG A 205 9.56 -1.92 -15.19
CA ARG A 205 9.37 -3.36 -15.34
C ARG A 205 10.34 -4.19 -14.49
N LEU A 206 11.62 -3.82 -14.47
CA LEU A 206 12.60 -4.47 -13.60
C LEU A 206 12.26 -4.30 -12.11
N GLU A 207 11.72 -3.14 -11.73
CA GLU A 207 11.22 -2.91 -10.37
C GLU A 207 10.03 -3.82 -10.04
N ALA A 208 9.06 -3.94 -10.95
CA ALA A 208 7.93 -4.87 -10.80
C ALA A 208 8.41 -6.32 -10.66
N GLU A 209 9.36 -6.77 -11.49
CA GLU A 209 9.96 -8.10 -11.41
C GLU A 209 10.65 -8.34 -10.05
N ARG A 210 11.34 -7.32 -9.50
CA ARG A 210 11.94 -7.40 -8.16
C ARG A 210 10.86 -7.56 -7.09
N LEU A 211 9.76 -6.82 -7.19
CA LEU A 211 8.64 -6.93 -6.25
C LEU A 211 7.96 -8.30 -6.33
N PHE A 212 7.77 -8.85 -7.53
CA PHE A 212 7.25 -10.22 -7.69
C PHE A 212 8.15 -11.26 -7.02
N LYS A 213 9.47 -11.16 -7.19
CA LYS A 213 10.42 -12.05 -6.50
C LYS A 213 10.30 -11.93 -4.98
N GLN A 214 10.22 -10.72 -4.45
CA GLN A 214 10.03 -10.51 -3.00
C GLN A 214 8.70 -11.07 -2.49
N ALA A 215 7.61 -10.92 -3.25
CA ALA A 215 6.33 -11.50 -2.90
C ALA A 215 6.41 -13.04 -2.85
N GLU A 216 7.06 -13.65 -3.84
CA GLU A 216 7.24 -15.11 -3.90
C GLU A 216 8.11 -15.63 -2.75
N GLU A 217 9.23 -14.95 -2.43
CA GLU A 217 10.05 -15.28 -1.27
C GLU A 217 9.25 -15.20 0.04
N ARG A 218 8.36 -14.21 0.19
CA ARG A 218 7.48 -14.08 1.35
C ARG A 218 6.45 -15.20 1.41
N LYS A 219 5.83 -15.57 0.29
CA LYS A 219 4.92 -16.74 0.21
C LYS A 219 5.62 -18.03 0.63
N GLN A 220 6.83 -18.26 0.13
CA GLN A 220 7.60 -19.44 0.51
C GLN A 220 7.92 -19.47 2.00
N ARG A 221 8.25 -18.32 2.60
CA ARG A 221 8.44 -18.22 4.06
C ARG A 221 7.16 -18.48 4.83
N ALA A 222 6.03 -17.94 4.37
CA ALA A 222 4.74 -18.18 5.00
C ALA A 222 4.36 -19.68 4.95
N VAL A 223 4.59 -20.36 3.82
CA VAL A 223 4.39 -21.82 3.70
C VAL A 223 5.27 -22.59 4.69
N LYS A 224 6.54 -22.20 4.87
CA LYS A 224 7.42 -22.83 5.87
C LYS A 224 6.91 -22.62 7.29
N LEU A 225 6.53 -21.39 7.64
CA LEU A 225 5.97 -21.06 8.96
C LEU A 225 4.65 -21.80 9.22
N ARG A 226 3.80 -22.01 8.20
CA ARG A 226 2.59 -22.83 8.34
C ARG A 226 2.93 -24.29 8.61
N ALA A 227 3.91 -24.87 7.91
CA ALA A 227 4.34 -26.23 8.18
C ALA A 227 4.94 -26.39 9.59
N GLU A 228 5.69 -25.39 10.06
CA GLU A 228 6.19 -25.33 11.45
C GLU A 228 5.03 -25.19 12.45
N ALA A 229 4.02 -24.37 12.15
CA ALA A 229 2.81 -24.25 12.96
C ALA A 229 2.02 -25.55 13.01
N ASP A 230 1.89 -26.28 11.89
CA ASP A 230 1.21 -27.59 11.84
C ASP A 230 1.96 -28.63 12.68
N ALA A 231 3.30 -28.63 12.67
CA ALA A 231 4.10 -29.46 13.56
C ALA A 231 3.89 -29.07 15.03
N ALA A 232 3.90 -27.78 15.35
CA ALA A 232 3.61 -27.28 16.70
C ALA A 232 2.17 -27.59 17.14
N ALA A 233 1.21 -27.66 16.22
CA ALA A 233 -0.17 -28.07 16.51
C ALA A 233 -0.23 -29.53 16.98
N GLN A 234 0.56 -30.42 16.35
CA GLN A 234 0.69 -31.81 16.79
C GLN A 234 1.38 -31.89 18.16
N GLU A 235 2.44 -31.11 18.38
CA GLU A 235 3.09 -31.01 19.71
C GLU A 235 2.08 -30.58 20.78
N ARG A 236 1.31 -29.52 20.51
CA ARG A 236 0.24 -29.04 21.37
C ARG A 236 -0.79 -30.12 21.68
N GLU A 237 -1.30 -30.83 20.66
CA GLU A 237 -2.28 -31.91 20.85
C GLU A 237 -1.72 -33.06 21.69
N THR A 238 -0.45 -33.43 21.48
CA THR A 238 0.21 -34.47 22.30
C THR A 238 0.42 -34.03 23.74
N ALA A 239 0.79 -32.76 23.98
CA ALA A 239 0.93 -32.19 25.31
C ALA A 239 -0.42 -32.08 26.03
N GLU A 240 -1.49 -31.68 25.32
CA GLU A 240 -2.87 -31.67 25.84
C GLU A 240 -3.33 -33.07 26.25
N LYS A 241 -3.09 -34.09 25.40
CA LYS A 241 -3.40 -35.49 25.73
C LYS A 241 -2.62 -35.98 26.94
N LYS A 242 -1.31 -35.72 26.98
CA LYS A 242 -0.45 -36.08 28.13
C LYS A 242 -0.92 -35.41 29.42
N ALA A 243 -1.30 -34.12 29.37
CA ALA A 243 -1.84 -33.40 30.51
C ALA A 243 -3.15 -34.03 31.01
N ALA A 244 -4.06 -34.35 30.08
CA ALA A 244 -5.33 -35.00 30.39
C ALA A 244 -5.14 -36.41 30.97
N GLU A 245 -4.19 -37.19 30.45
CA GLU A 245 -3.85 -38.52 30.97
C GLU A 245 -3.28 -38.46 32.40
N VAL A 246 -2.31 -37.58 32.65
CA VAL A 246 -1.75 -37.37 33.99
C VAL A 246 -2.85 -36.92 34.96
N LEU A 247 -3.71 -35.99 34.54
CA LEU A 247 -4.82 -35.52 35.35
C LEU A 247 -5.82 -36.65 35.65
N ALA A 248 -6.14 -37.51 34.68
CA ALA A 248 -7.12 -38.59 34.83
C ALA A 248 -6.67 -39.68 35.83
N ARG A 249 -5.35 -39.93 35.96
CA ARG A 249 -4.79 -40.90 36.93
C ARG A 249 -5.19 -40.59 38.38
N ILE A 250 -5.49 -39.33 38.71
CA ILE A 250 -5.86 -38.95 40.08
C ILE A 250 -7.16 -39.59 40.57
N ARG A 251 -8.01 -40.06 39.64
CA ARG A 251 -9.25 -40.77 39.97
C ARG A 251 -8.99 -42.07 40.73
N GLU A 252 -7.82 -42.70 40.56
CA GLU A 252 -7.41 -43.91 41.28
C GLU A 252 -7.33 -43.67 42.80
N PHE A 253 -7.06 -42.43 43.23
CA PHE A 253 -7.03 -42.04 44.63
C PHE A 253 -8.43 -41.80 45.25
N GLY A 254 -9.49 -42.01 44.48
CA GLY A 254 -10.88 -41.97 44.93
C GLY A 254 -11.44 -40.55 45.14
N CYS A 255 -10.85 -39.52 44.56
CA CYS A 255 -11.43 -38.17 44.52
C CYS A 255 -12.43 -38.02 43.37
N ALA A 256 -13.22 -36.94 43.36
CA ALA A 256 -13.77 -36.44 42.09
C ALA A 256 -12.86 -35.34 41.56
N LEU A 257 -12.79 -35.25 40.24
CA LEU A 257 -11.88 -34.38 39.52
C LEU A 257 -12.70 -33.31 38.78
N GLY A 258 -12.42 -32.04 39.05
CA GLY A 258 -12.76 -30.90 38.19
C GLY A 258 -11.57 -30.51 37.30
N GLU A 259 -11.68 -29.40 36.58
CA GLU A 259 -10.59 -28.92 35.71
C GLU A 259 -9.38 -28.41 36.52
N GLU A 260 -9.66 -27.74 37.64
CA GLU A 260 -8.64 -27.09 38.49
C GLU A 260 -8.69 -27.53 39.95
N HIS A 261 -9.67 -28.35 40.32
CA HIS A 261 -9.96 -28.70 41.71
C HIS A 261 -10.18 -30.21 41.87
N LEU A 262 -9.73 -30.75 42.99
CA LEU A 262 -10.05 -32.09 43.47
C LEU A 262 -11.06 -32.02 44.60
N TYR A 263 -11.96 -32.99 44.64
CA TYR A 263 -13.04 -33.03 45.61
C TYR A 263 -13.05 -34.36 46.38
N PHE A 264 -13.17 -34.26 47.71
CA PHE A 264 -13.37 -35.39 48.60
C PHE A 264 -14.62 -35.14 49.44
N ARG A 265 -15.41 -36.19 49.70
CA ARG A 265 -16.61 -36.02 50.54
C ARG A 265 -16.17 -35.88 51.99
N GLN A 266 -16.75 -34.95 52.74
CA GLN A 266 -16.47 -34.89 54.18
C GLN A 266 -17.10 -36.09 54.88
N LYS A 267 -16.34 -36.77 55.74
CA LYS A 267 -16.84 -37.91 56.52
C LYS A 267 -17.83 -37.47 57.59
N ASP A 268 -17.60 -36.31 58.17
CA ASP A 268 -18.36 -35.81 59.33
C ASP A 268 -19.57 -34.95 58.93
N ASN A 269 -19.62 -34.43 57.69
CA ASN A 269 -20.75 -33.64 57.18
C ASN A 269 -21.11 -34.02 55.74
N GLN A 270 -22.29 -34.61 55.54
CA GLN A 270 -22.71 -35.08 54.22
C GLN A 270 -23.04 -33.95 53.22
N ARG A 271 -23.25 -32.71 53.69
CA ARG A 271 -23.58 -31.55 52.84
C ARG A 271 -22.35 -30.81 52.33
N ARG A 272 -21.15 -31.19 52.78
CA ARG A 272 -19.89 -30.51 52.46
C ARG A 272 -18.89 -31.45 51.80
N ALA A 273 -17.96 -30.86 51.06
CA ALA A 273 -16.82 -31.54 50.47
C ALA A 273 -15.53 -30.80 50.83
N TRP A 274 -14.43 -31.54 50.95
CA TRP A 274 -13.09 -30.97 50.91
C TRP A 274 -12.74 -30.67 49.46
N CYS A 275 -12.25 -29.46 49.23
CA CYS A 275 -11.76 -28.99 47.94
C CYS A 275 -10.25 -28.79 48.02
N VAL A 276 -9.50 -29.35 47.07
CA VAL A 276 -8.05 -29.16 46.96
C VAL A 276 -7.77 -28.56 45.59
N PRO A 277 -7.33 -27.30 45.50
CA PRO A 277 -6.99 -26.66 44.26
C PRO A 277 -5.66 -27.17 43.72
N LEU A 278 -5.58 -27.23 42.40
CA LEU A 278 -4.38 -27.64 41.65
C LEU A 278 -3.66 -26.44 41.04
N VAL A 279 -4.30 -25.27 41.04
CA VAL A 279 -3.79 -24.00 40.53
C VAL A 279 -3.73 -22.97 41.64
N GLU A 280 -2.91 -21.96 41.45
CA GLU A 280 -2.88 -20.76 42.27
C GLU A 280 -3.77 -19.70 41.61
N ASP A 281 -4.67 -19.11 42.38
CA ASP A 281 -5.53 -18.02 41.91
C ASP A 281 -5.85 -17.06 43.07
N ALA A 282 -5.43 -15.82 42.91
CA ALA A 282 -5.59 -14.77 43.92
C ALA A 282 -6.84 -13.90 43.69
N GLU A 283 -7.45 -13.94 42.51
CA GLU A 283 -8.39 -12.91 42.06
C GLU A 283 -9.77 -13.45 41.66
N SER A 284 -9.85 -14.66 41.12
CA SER A 284 -11.12 -15.17 40.54
C SER A 284 -12.10 -15.70 41.57
N TYR A 285 -11.64 -15.97 42.80
CA TYR A 285 -12.42 -16.61 43.85
C TYR A 285 -12.67 -15.67 45.04
N ASN A 286 -13.59 -16.06 45.93
CA ASN A 286 -13.93 -15.27 47.11
C ASN A 286 -12.81 -15.18 48.17
N ILE A 287 -11.75 -15.98 48.01
CA ILE A 287 -10.52 -15.98 48.83
C ILE A 287 -9.31 -16.29 47.93
N GLU A 288 -8.11 -15.95 48.40
CA GLU A 288 -6.86 -16.38 47.77
C GLU A 288 -6.68 -17.89 47.90
N ILE A 289 -6.57 -18.56 46.75
CA ILE A 289 -6.45 -20.00 46.67
C ILE A 289 -4.99 -20.39 46.42
N LYS A 290 -4.47 -21.27 47.29
CA LYS A 290 -3.13 -21.85 47.17
C LYS A 290 -3.22 -23.31 46.76
N PRO A 291 -2.36 -23.75 45.82
CA PRO A 291 -2.33 -25.16 45.41
C PRO A 291 -2.01 -26.05 46.61
N LEU A 292 -2.53 -27.27 46.59
CA LEU A 292 -2.31 -28.27 47.65
C LEU A 292 -2.86 -27.89 49.04
N THR A 293 -3.59 -26.78 49.15
CA THR A 293 -4.26 -26.40 50.40
C THR A 293 -5.66 -27.01 50.45
N VAL A 294 -6.06 -27.55 51.60
CA VAL A 294 -7.41 -28.12 51.77
C VAL A 294 -8.37 -27.01 52.20
N TYR A 295 -9.44 -26.84 51.43
CA TYR A 295 -10.55 -25.94 51.71
C TYR A 295 -11.85 -26.72 51.89
N SER A 296 -12.87 -26.07 52.44
CA SER A 296 -14.22 -26.59 52.61
C SER A 296 -15.17 -25.90 51.64
N ILE A 297 -16.02 -26.68 50.97
CA ILE A 297 -17.07 -26.16 50.09
C ILE A 297 -18.43 -26.81 50.41
N ASP A 298 -19.50 -26.07 50.19
CA ASP A 298 -20.87 -26.60 50.25
C ASP A 298 -21.25 -27.29 48.94
N HIS A 299 -21.98 -28.42 49.00
CA HIS A 299 -22.37 -29.17 47.80
C HIS A 299 -23.25 -28.38 46.82
N LYS A 300 -23.99 -27.36 47.26
CA LYS A 300 -24.86 -26.55 46.39
C LYS A 300 -24.12 -25.43 45.68
N ARG A 301 -23.16 -24.80 46.37
CA ARG A 301 -22.40 -23.63 45.87
C ARG A 301 -21.08 -24.02 45.21
N GLY A 302 -20.48 -25.14 45.60
CA GLY A 302 -19.23 -25.63 45.02
C GLY A 302 -18.08 -24.63 45.20
N VAL A 303 -17.28 -24.46 44.15
CA VAL A 303 -16.12 -23.55 44.14
C VAL A 303 -16.49 -22.06 44.00
N GLU A 304 -17.76 -21.72 43.78
CA GLU A 304 -18.21 -20.32 43.80
C GLU A 304 -18.10 -19.69 45.21
N PHE A 305 -18.01 -20.52 46.25
CA PHE A 305 -17.83 -20.05 47.61
C PHE A 305 -17.01 -21.03 48.44
N ILE A 306 -15.74 -20.68 48.64
CA ILE A 306 -14.72 -21.50 49.29
C ILE A 306 -14.45 -20.96 50.68
N GLU A 307 -14.39 -21.87 51.65
CA GLU A 307 -14.08 -21.59 53.05
C GLU A 307 -12.75 -22.26 53.44
N PRO A 308 -11.93 -21.66 54.32
CA PRO A 308 -10.78 -22.35 54.90
C PRO A 308 -11.20 -23.64 55.61
N ALA A 309 -10.42 -24.72 55.47
CA ALA A 309 -10.73 -25.97 56.17
C ALA A 309 -10.34 -25.88 57.66
N VAL A 310 -11.35 -25.89 58.53
CA VAL A 310 -11.20 -25.90 59.99
C VAL A 310 -11.56 -27.30 60.51
N GLU A 311 -10.79 -27.86 61.46
CA GLU A 311 -11.02 -29.21 62.05
C GLU A 311 -12.29 -29.28 62.94
N VAL A 312 -12.96 -28.15 63.14
CA VAL A 312 -14.04 -27.91 64.12
C VAL A 312 -13.61 -28.22 65.56
N ALA A 313 -13.49 -27.15 66.33
CA ALA A 313 -13.93 -27.15 67.72
C ALA A 313 -14.81 -25.91 67.91
N GLU A 314 -16.04 -25.96 67.40
CA GLU A 314 -17.10 -25.06 67.86
C GLU A 314 -18.34 -25.90 68.10
N SER A 315 -18.52 -26.24 69.38
CA SER A 315 -19.82 -26.52 69.98
C SER A 315 -20.78 -25.40 69.59
N GLU A 316 -21.99 -25.74 69.16
CA GLU A 316 -23.12 -24.82 69.01
C GLU A 316 -23.62 -24.24 70.36
N GLU A 317 -22.74 -24.05 71.34
CA GLU A 317 -23.02 -23.49 72.66
C GLU A 317 -21.97 -22.44 73.04
N GLU A 318 -21.88 -21.35 72.30
CA GLU A 318 -21.40 -20.09 72.90
C GLU A 318 -22.19 -18.94 72.32
N GLY A 319 -23.26 -18.59 73.03
CA GLY A 319 -24.03 -17.39 72.81
C GLY A 319 -23.09 -16.18 72.79
N ASP A 320 -23.23 -15.38 71.75
CA ASP A 320 -22.50 -14.14 71.53
C ASP A 320 -22.65 -13.22 72.76
N ARG A 321 -21.62 -13.18 73.62
CA ARG A 321 -21.57 -12.33 74.83
C ARG A 321 -21.71 -10.84 74.51
N ARG A 322 -21.50 -10.41 73.26
CA ARG A 322 -21.78 -9.01 72.85
C ARG A 322 -23.27 -8.75 72.67
N PHE A 323 -24.06 -9.77 72.34
CA PHE A 323 -25.50 -9.63 72.15
C PHE A 323 -26.25 -9.47 73.48
N GLU A 324 -25.81 -10.15 74.54
CA GLU A 324 -26.38 -10.03 75.88
C GLU A 324 -26.04 -8.67 76.53
N GLU A 325 -24.84 -8.14 76.30
CA GLU A 325 -24.43 -6.86 76.91
C GLU A 325 -25.17 -5.65 76.35
N TYR A 326 -25.64 -5.73 75.10
CA TYR A 326 -26.36 -4.64 74.42
C TYR A 326 -27.87 -4.61 74.73
N PHE A 327 -28.48 -5.76 75.09
CA PHE A 327 -29.93 -5.86 75.33
C PHE A 327 -30.34 -5.99 76.80
N LEU A 328 -29.46 -6.46 77.70
CA LEU A 328 -29.83 -6.75 79.10
C LEU A 328 -29.28 -5.77 80.15
N LYS A 329 -28.39 -4.83 79.80
CA LYS A 329 -28.00 -3.73 80.70
C LYS A 329 -28.88 -2.50 80.47
N GLY A 330 -29.90 -2.39 81.32
CA GLY A 330 -30.95 -1.38 81.26
C GLY A 330 -30.48 0.08 81.28
N ARG A 331 -31.26 0.93 80.60
CA ARG A 331 -31.23 2.39 80.69
C ARG A 331 -31.40 2.83 82.15
N GLN A 332 -30.32 3.20 82.83
CA GLN A 332 -30.38 4.14 83.95
C GLN A 332 -30.42 5.55 83.38
N GLY A 333 -31.59 6.19 83.49
CA GLY A 333 -31.77 7.60 83.14
C GLY A 333 -30.89 8.49 84.02
N ARG A 334 -30.02 9.29 83.38
CA ARG A 334 -29.33 10.39 84.05
C ARG A 334 -30.31 11.56 84.23
N VAL A 335 -30.64 11.81 85.49
CA VAL A 335 -31.21 13.07 85.98
C VAL A 335 -30.28 14.21 85.59
N ARG A 336 -30.85 15.29 85.03
CA ARG A 336 -30.14 16.51 84.64
C ARG A 336 -30.41 17.56 85.72
N GLU A 337 -29.41 17.81 86.55
CA GLU A 337 -29.41 18.93 87.51
C GLU A 337 -28.35 19.97 87.09
N GLY A 338 -28.76 21.24 87.16
CA GLY A 338 -27.89 22.39 87.40
C GLY A 338 -27.34 23.09 86.17
N ASP A 339 -28.04 24.14 85.72
CA ASP A 339 -27.38 25.27 85.04
C ASP A 339 -27.87 26.56 85.71
N GLU A 340 -27.01 27.09 86.58
CA GLU A 340 -27.17 28.39 87.25
C GLU A 340 -26.79 29.52 86.27
N ARG A 341 -27.71 30.47 86.04
CA ARG A 341 -27.32 31.82 85.58
C ARG A 341 -28.00 32.92 86.39
N LYS A 342 -27.10 33.61 87.10
CA LYS A 342 -27.10 34.92 87.74
C LYS A 342 -28.08 35.98 87.20
N SER A 343 -28.83 36.53 88.15
CA SER A 343 -29.21 37.92 88.43
C SER A 343 -28.70 39.04 87.51
N ALA A 344 -29.63 39.84 86.96
CA ALA A 344 -29.94 41.21 87.36
C ALA A 344 -31.11 41.75 86.51
#